data_AF-A0A7V9RST4-F1
#
_entry.id   AF-A0A7V9RST4-F1
#
_cell.length_a   1.000
_cell.length_b   1.000
_cell.length_c   1.000
_cell.angle_alpha   90.00
_cell.angle_beta   90.00
_cell.angle_gamma   90.00
#
_symmetry.space_group_name_H-M   'P 1'
#
loop_
_entity.id
_entity.type
_entity.pdbx_description
1 polymer ?
#
loop_
_entity_poly.entity_id
_entity_poly.type
_entity_poly.pdbx_seq_one_letter_code
_entity_poly.pdbx_strand_id
1 'polypeptide(L)'
;MLARYNEYRQLDLPAIGKEILIKWEANDTFKKSLEIRKGAKPFVFYEGPPSANGMPGIHHVISRTLKDLVCRYKTMRGFLVNRKGGWDTHGLPVELGVEKLLNISKEDIGKKITVEEYNAICRREVLKFKDKWDEITKKIGYWVDLEHPYITFENNYIETLWWCLKQLYENDLLYEDVSIQPYSPAAGTGLSSHELNQPGTYKDVKDTSAVVMFALTQPLSTGGEGENANLFSNELLDIAKEAWSSYSSPPGERLGEEVFFLAWTTTPWTLPSNLGLTVGPNIDYV
;
A
#
# COMPACT_ATOMS: atom_id res chain seq x y z
N MET A 1 50.68 21.98 33.98
CA MET A 1 51.11 20.80 33.22
C MET A 1 50.49 20.93 31.83
N LEU A 2 51.28 21.08 30.77
CA LEU A 2 50.76 21.19 29.39
C LEU A 2 50.01 19.89 29.05
N ALA A 3 48.74 20.00 28.66
CA ALA A 3 47.96 18.83 28.24
C ALA A 3 48.66 18.17 27.05
N ARG A 4 49.13 16.93 27.22
CA ARG A 4 49.68 16.12 26.13
C ARG A 4 48.53 15.62 25.26
N TYR A 5 48.76 15.54 23.95
CA TYR A 5 47.82 14.90 23.03
C TYR A 5 47.70 13.40 23.32
N ASN A 6 46.50 12.84 23.14
CA ASN A 6 46.30 11.40 23.24
C ASN A 6 47.02 10.70 22.08
N GLU A 7 47.90 9.76 22.39
CA GLU A 7 48.56 8.90 21.39
C GLU A 7 47.83 7.57 21.29
N TYR A 8 47.35 7.23 20.09
CA TYR A 8 46.68 5.97 19.79
C TYR A 8 47.62 5.05 19.01
N ARG A 9 47.88 3.85 19.52
CA ARG A 9 48.79 2.87 18.88
C ARG A 9 48.13 2.10 17.73
N GLN A 10 46.81 1.96 17.74
CA GLN A 10 46.01 1.29 16.72
C GLN A 10 44.66 2.01 16.54
N LEU A 11 44.13 1.98 15.31
CA LEU A 11 42.83 2.56 14.97
C LEU A 11 41.71 1.56 15.28
N ASP A 12 40.95 1.80 16.36
CA ASP A 12 39.77 1.02 16.74
C ASP A 12 38.52 1.91 16.67
N LEU A 13 37.88 1.94 15.50
CA LEU A 13 36.68 2.74 15.26
C LEU A 13 35.49 2.33 16.15
N PRO A 14 35.21 1.03 16.39
CA PRO A 14 34.19 0.60 17.35
C PRO A 14 34.42 1.15 18.77
N ALA A 15 35.65 1.08 19.28
CA ALA A 15 35.97 1.60 20.62
C ALA A 15 35.84 3.13 20.67
N ILE A 16 36.36 3.84 19.67
CA ILE A 16 36.24 5.30 19.56
C ILE A 16 34.76 5.70 19.51
N GLY A 17 33.95 5.02 18.70
CA GLY A 17 32.51 5.28 18.61
C GLY A 17 31.81 5.15 19.97
N LYS A 18 32.09 4.07 20.72
CA LYS A 18 31.54 3.88 22.07
C LYS A 18 31.98 4.98 23.03
N GLU A 19 33.25 5.34 23.03
CA GLU A 19 33.79 6.42 23.89
C GLU A 19 33.08 7.76 23.60
N ILE A 20 32.90 8.09 22.33
CA ILE A 20 32.22 9.32 21.90
C ILE A 20 30.74 9.30 22.28
N LEU A 21 30.05 8.17 22.13
CA LEU A 21 28.65 8.03 22.54
C LEU A 21 28.47 8.27 24.05
N ILE A 22 29.33 7.66 24.88
CA ILE A 22 29.33 7.87 26.34
C ILE A 22 29.52 9.36 26.67
N LYS A 23 30.48 10.02 25.99
CA LYS A 23 30.70 11.46 26.17
C LYS A 23 29.50 12.29 25.75
N TRP A 24 28.81 11.92 24.66
CA TRP A 24 27.64 12.66 24.20
C TRP A 24 26.46 12.54 25.15
N GLU A 25 26.21 11.34 25.66
CA GLU A 25 25.15 11.03 26.63
C GLU A 25 25.39 11.74 27.96
N ALA A 26 26.59 11.61 28.54
CA ALA A 26 26.93 12.28 29.81
C ALA A 26 26.84 13.81 29.74
N ASN A 27 26.92 14.38 28.54
CA ASN A 27 26.87 15.83 28.33
C ASN A 27 25.53 16.33 27.79
N ASP A 28 24.52 15.48 27.57
CA ASP A 28 23.28 15.86 26.87
C ASP A 28 23.55 16.61 25.55
N THR A 29 24.54 16.15 24.79
CA THR A 29 25.11 16.93 23.68
C THR A 29 24.07 17.28 22.62
N PHE A 30 23.15 16.37 22.31
CA PHE A 30 22.06 16.63 21.39
C PHE A 30 21.14 17.75 21.90
N LYS A 31 20.67 17.67 23.15
CA LYS A 31 19.80 18.67 23.76
C LYS A 31 20.47 20.04 23.82
N LYS A 32 21.74 20.11 24.25
CA LYS A 32 22.53 21.34 24.22
C LYS A 32 22.67 21.92 22.82
N SER A 33 22.81 21.08 21.79
CA SER A 33 22.87 21.56 20.39
C SER A 33 21.58 22.28 19.95
N LEU A 34 20.43 21.91 20.52
CA LEU A 34 19.15 22.61 20.29
C LEU A 34 19.07 23.89 21.12
N GLU A 35 19.49 23.83 22.39
CA GLU A 35 19.47 24.97 23.32
C GLU A 35 20.31 26.15 22.80
N ILE A 36 21.53 25.91 22.30
CA ILE A 36 22.38 26.97 21.73
C ILE A 36 21.81 27.57 20.43
N ARG A 37 20.79 26.93 19.84
CA ARG A 37 20.10 27.39 18.63
C ARG A 37 18.70 27.92 18.92
N LYS A 38 18.30 28.04 20.20
CA LYS A 38 17.01 28.61 20.57
C LYS A 38 16.89 30.05 20.02
N GLY A 39 15.80 30.33 19.31
CA GLY A 39 15.56 31.62 18.63
C GLY A 39 16.18 31.75 17.24
N ALA A 40 16.99 30.78 16.78
CA ALA A 40 17.50 30.77 15.41
C ALA A 40 16.41 30.38 14.40
N LYS A 41 16.69 30.62 13.11
CA LYS A 41 15.78 30.23 12.01
C LYS A 41 15.52 28.71 12.06
N PRO A 42 14.26 28.26 12.09
CA PRO A 42 13.96 26.84 12.10
C PRO A 42 14.27 26.20 10.75
N PHE A 43 14.78 24.97 10.80
CA PHE A 43 14.77 24.03 9.69
C PHE A 43 13.91 22.85 10.13
N VAL A 44 12.73 22.74 9.53
CA VAL A 44 11.74 21.71 9.88
C VAL A 44 12.15 20.40 9.24
N PHE A 45 12.30 19.38 10.07
CA PHE A 45 12.64 18.02 9.68
C PHE A 45 11.52 17.09 10.10
N TYR A 46 11.02 16.29 9.15
CA TYR A 46 10.04 15.24 9.41
C TYR A 46 10.73 13.88 9.32
N GLU A 47 10.62 13.12 10.39
CA GLU A 47 11.04 11.72 10.42
C GLU A 47 9.85 10.88 9.98
N GLY A 48 9.97 10.18 8.86
CA GLY A 48 8.95 9.22 8.43
C GLY A 48 8.91 8.04 9.40
N PRO A 49 7.75 7.74 10.03
CA PRO A 49 7.68 6.83 11.15
C PRO A 49 7.83 5.38 10.68
N PRO A 50 8.79 4.60 11.21
CA PRO A 50 8.80 3.15 11.01
C PRO A 50 7.70 2.46 11.83
N SER A 51 7.38 1.22 11.47
CA SER A 51 6.62 0.30 12.33
C SER A 51 7.59 -0.50 13.22
N ALA A 52 7.30 -0.60 14.53
CA ALA A 52 8.12 -1.33 15.51
C ALA A 52 7.72 -2.81 15.69
N ASN A 53 6.91 -3.35 14.77
CA ASN A 53 6.51 -4.76 14.76
C ASN A 53 7.58 -5.69 14.15
N GLY A 54 8.66 -5.15 13.58
CA GLY A 54 9.79 -5.89 13.02
C GLY A 54 11.16 -5.37 13.45
N MET A 55 12.19 -6.19 13.25
CA MET A 55 13.59 -5.85 13.53
C MET A 55 14.13 -4.78 12.57
N PRO A 56 14.99 -3.85 13.03
CA PRO A 56 15.62 -2.88 12.14
C PRO A 56 16.62 -3.55 11.19
N GLY A 57 16.42 -3.40 9.89
CA GLY A 57 17.39 -3.78 8.84
C GLY A 57 18.39 -2.68 8.45
N ILE A 58 19.36 -3.05 7.59
CA ILE A 58 20.43 -2.15 7.09
C ILE A 58 19.90 -0.92 6.33
N HIS A 59 18.78 -1.06 5.63
CA HIS A 59 18.14 0.04 4.91
C HIS A 59 17.71 1.18 5.86
N HIS A 60 17.33 0.86 7.11
CA HIS A 60 17.04 1.87 8.12
C HIS A 60 18.29 2.63 8.56
N VAL A 61 19.43 1.94 8.67
CA VAL A 61 20.72 2.58 9.01
C VAL A 61 21.10 3.57 7.93
N ILE A 62 21.03 3.19 6.66
CA ILE A 62 21.36 4.08 5.53
C ILE A 62 20.46 5.32 5.53
N SER A 63 19.14 5.13 5.64
CA SER A 63 18.17 6.23 5.67
C SER A 63 18.44 7.19 6.83
N ARG A 64 18.68 6.66 8.04
CA ARG A 64 18.94 7.47 9.24
C ARG A 64 20.27 8.21 9.19
N THR A 65 21.31 7.61 8.64
CA THR A 65 22.61 8.28 8.43
C THR A 65 22.46 9.50 7.52
N LEU A 66 21.74 9.38 6.41
CA LEU A 66 21.51 10.50 5.49
C LEU A 66 20.69 11.63 6.16
N LYS A 67 19.62 11.26 6.88
CA LYS A 67 18.79 12.21 7.65
C LYS A 67 19.64 12.95 8.69
N ASP A 68 20.44 12.22 9.47
CA ASP A 68 21.28 12.81 10.52
C ASP A 68 22.35 13.75 9.95
N LEU A 69 22.99 13.37 8.84
CA LEU A 69 23.99 14.19 8.14
C LEU A 69 23.41 15.57 7.82
N VAL A 70 22.24 15.61 7.17
CA VAL A 70 21.57 16.85 6.78
C VAL A 70 21.20 17.68 8.01
N CYS A 71 20.64 17.03 9.03
CA CYS A 71 20.23 17.73 10.25
C CYS A 71 21.44 18.32 11.00
N ARG A 72 22.54 17.58 11.13
CA ARG A 72 23.79 18.08 11.74
C ARG A 72 24.37 19.24 10.93
N TYR A 73 24.43 19.11 9.61
CA TYR A 73 24.87 20.18 8.71
C TYR A 73 24.05 21.47 8.93
N LYS A 74 22.71 21.37 8.99
CA LYS A 74 21.85 22.53 9.22
C LYS A 74 22.06 23.15 10.61
N THR A 75 22.21 22.34 11.65
CA THR A 75 22.55 22.83 13.00
C THR A 75 23.89 23.58 13.00
N MET A 76 24.91 23.07 12.29
CA MET A 76 26.21 23.74 12.14
C MET A 76 26.13 25.04 11.33
N ARG A 77 25.21 25.11 10.35
CA ARG A 77 24.91 26.33 9.58
C ARG A 77 24.05 27.36 10.33
N GLY A 78 23.76 27.13 11.62
CA GLY A 78 23.10 28.09 12.49
C GLY A 78 21.58 27.91 12.60
N PHE A 79 21.00 26.85 12.07
CA PHE A 79 19.56 26.60 12.16
C PHE A 79 19.18 25.87 13.45
N LEU A 80 17.96 26.13 13.94
CA LEU A 80 17.31 25.29 14.94
C LEU A 80 16.66 24.10 14.22
N VAL A 81 17.09 22.88 14.54
CA VAL A 81 16.63 21.65 13.89
C VAL A 81 16.02 20.74 14.94
N ASN A 82 14.72 20.89 15.21
CA ASN A 82 14.00 19.95 16.09
C ASN A 82 13.85 18.60 15.39
N ARG A 83 14.10 17.51 16.11
CA ARG A 83 14.11 16.15 15.55
C ARG A 83 13.33 15.24 16.49
N LYS A 84 12.16 14.81 16.07
CA LYS A 84 11.26 13.94 16.84
C LYS A 84 11.11 12.62 16.08
N GLY A 85 11.32 11.50 16.74
CA GLY A 85 11.04 10.20 16.15
C GLY A 85 9.54 9.94 16.13
N GLY A 86 9.10 8.95 15.36
CA GLY A 86 7.72 8.49 15.43
C GLY A 86 7.54 7.00 15.19
N TRP A 87 6.33 6.53 15.44
CA TRP A 87 5.94 5.15 15.26
C TRP A 87 4.61 5.05 14.52
N ASP A 88 4.63 4.32 13.40
CA ASP A 88 3.44 3.95 12.65
C ASP A 88 2.88 2.66 13.24
N THR A 89 1.66 2.72 13.75
CA THR A 89 1.14 1.72 14.68
C THR A 89 -0.23 1.15 14.31
N HIS A 90 -0.78 1.50 13.16
CA HIS A 90 -2.06 0.98 12.67
C HIS A 90 -1.90 0.23 11.34
N GLY A 91 -3.00 -0.35 10.86
CA GLY A 91 -3.10 -0.90 9.51
C GLY A 91 -2.75 -2.38 9.39
N LEU A 92 -2.94 -2.87 8.15
CA LEU A 92 -2.85 -4.30 7.80
C LEU A 92 -1.55 -4.98 8.22
N PRO A 93 -0.35 -4.38 8.13
CA PRO A 93 0.89 -5.06 8.53
C PRO A 93 0.90 -5.50 10.00
N VAL A 94 0.26 -4.74 10.88
CA VAL A 94 0.15 -5.08 12.31
C VAL A 94 -0.91 -6.15 12.51
N GLU A 95 -2.09 -5.94 11.92
CA GLU A 95 -3.23 -6.85 12.00
C GLU A 95 -2.89 -8.26 11.51
N LEU A 96 -2.28 -8.38 10.33
CA LEU A 96 -1.85 -9.66 9.76
C LEU A 96 -0.78 -10.37 10.62
N GLY A 97 0.10 -9.59 11.27
CA GLY A 97 1.09 -10.13 12.19
C GLY A 97 0.45 -10.76 13.43
N VAL A 98 -0.60 -10.11 13.97
CA VAL A 98 -1.37 -10.61 15.12
C VAL A 98 -2.25 -11.79 14.73
N GLU A 99 -2.91 -11.75 13.57
CA GLU A 99 -3.69 -12.88 13.04
C GLU A 99 -2.84 -14.14 12.93
N LYS A 100 -1.62 -14.03 12.39
CA LYS A 100 -0.66 -15.13 12.31
C LYS A 100 -0.21 -15.62 13.69
N LEU A 101 0.01 -14.71 14.64
CA LEU A 101 0.39 -15.05 16.01
C LEU A 101 -0.69 -15.86 16.73
N LEU A 102 -1.95 -15.47 16.54
CA LEU A 102 -3.10 -16.09 17.17
C LEU A 102 -3.65 -17.29 16.36
N ASN A 103 -3.15 -17.50 15.14
CA ASN A 103 -3.64 -18.48 14.18
C ASN A 103 -5.17 -18.32 13.94
N ILE A 104 -5.60 -17.08 13.71
CA ILE A 104 -6.97 -16.70 13.40
C ILE A 104 -7.06 -16.00 12.04
N SER A 105 -8.28 -15.85 11.54
CA SER A 105 -8.61 -15.03 10.37
C SER A 105 -9.46 -13.82 10.77
N LYS A 106 -9.63 -12.86 9.85
CA LYS A 106 -10.54 -11.70 10.01
C LYS A 106 -11.96 -12.13 10.42
N GLU A 107 -12.46 -13.26 9.92
CA GLU A 107 -13.82 -13.75 10.21
C GLU A 107 -14.01 -14.25 11.66
N ASP A 108 -12.91 -14.51 12.36
CA ASP A 108 -12.90 -14.98 13.75
C ASP A 108 -13.02 -13.81 14.75
N ILE A 109 -12.73 -12.58 14.31
CA ILE A 109 -12.82 -11.37 15.13
C ILE A 109 -14.31 -11.05 15.37
N GLY A 110 -14.68 -10.89 16.64
CA GLY A 110 -16.07 -10.78 17.09
C GLY A 110 -16.77 -12.12 17.35
N LYS A 111 -16.14 -13.26 17.01
CA LYS A 111 -16.67 -14.61 17.26
C LYS A 111 -15.83 -15.41 18.27
N LYS A 112 -14.54 -15.60 17.96
CA LYS A 112 -13.59 -16.35 18.80
C LYS A 112 -12.77 -15.45 19.73
N ILE A 113 -12.59 -14.19 19.34
CA ILE A 113 -11.92 -13.13 20.10
C ILE A 113 -12.74 -11.86 19.98
N THR A 114 -12.84 -11.06 21.04
CA THR A 114 -13.54 -9.77 20.94
C THR A 114 -12.69 -8.75 20.17
N VAL A 115 -13.33 -7.72 19.60
CA VAL A 115 -12.62 -6.62 18.93
C VAL A 115 -11.69 -5.89 19.90
N GLU A 116 -12.12 -5.71 21.15
CA GLU A 116 -11.32 -5.07 22.20
C GLU A 116 -10.05 -5.86 22.51
N GLU A 117 -10.16 -7.16 22.75
CA GLU A 117 -9.00 -8.03 23.00
C GLU A 117 -8.04 -8.07 21.81
N TYR A 118 -8.57 -8.17 20.59
CA TYR A 118 -7.77 -8.14 19.38
C TYR A 118 -6.97 -6.83 19.25
N ASN A 119 -7.63 -5.68 19.45
CA ASN A 119 -7.00 -4.37 19.40
C ASN A 119 -5.95 -4.18 20.52
N ALA A 120 -6.21 -4.71 21.71
CA ALA A 120 -5.25 -4.69 22.82
C ALA A 120 -3.97 -5.48 22.47
N ILE A 121 -4.12 -6.63 21.79
CA ILE A 121 -2.98 -7.42 21.32
C ILE A 121 -2.23 -6.68 20.21
N CYS A 122 -2.93 -6.07 19.24
CA CYS A 122 -2.30 -5.22 18.21
C CYS A 122 -1.47 -4.10 18.83
N ARG A 123 -2.03 -3.39 19.82
CA ARG A 123 -1.32 -2.32 20.55
C ARG A 123 -0.07 -2.82 21.27
N ARG A 124 -0.08 -4.04 21.79
CA ARG A 124 1.09 -4.65 22.45
C ARG A 124 2.16 -5.06 21.44
N GLU A 125 1.79 -5.78 20.38
CA GLU A 125 2.75 -6.33 19.43
C GLU A 125 3.39 -5.24 18.55
N VAL A 126 2.70 -4.14 18.29
CA VAL A 126 3.19 -3.09 17.38
C VAL A 126 4.42 -2.35 17.88
N LEU A 127 4.67 -2.34 19.19
CA LEU A 127 5.86 -1.74 19.81
C LEU A 127 6.89 -2.77 20.30
N LYS A 128 6.70 -4.05 19.94
CA LYS A 128 7.49 -5.17 20.47
C LYS A 128 9.00 -5.03 20.31
N PHE A 129 9.46 -4.47 19.19
CA PHE A 129 10.89 -4.30 18.91
C PHE A 129 11.40 -2.89 19.16
N LYS A 130 10.62 -2.02 19.81
CA LYS A 130 11.00 -0.61 20.06
C LYS A 130 12.36 -0.50 20.75
N ASP A 131 12.65 -1.38 21.71
CA ASP A 131 13.95 -1.41 22.41
C ASP A 131 15.13 -1.63 21.44
N LYS A 132 15.00 -2.57 20.49
CA LYS A 132 16.01 -2.85 19.46
C LYS A 132 16.21 -1.68 18.51
N TRP A 133 15.12 -1.00 18.19
CA TRP A 133 15.19 0.22 17.40
C TRP A 133 15.87 1.37 18.15
N ASP A 134 15.57 1.57 19.42
CA ASP A 134 16.22 2.59 20.24
C ASP A 134 17.72 2.29 20.39
N GLU A 135 18.07 1.02 20.61
CA GLU A 135 19.46 0.55 20.69
C GLU A 135 20.24 0.88 19.40
N ILE A 136 19.72 0.48 18.23
CA ILE A 136 20.43 0.75 16.96
C ILE A 136 20.51 2.26 16.68
N THR A 137 19.45 3.02 17.02
CA THR A 137 19.43 4.49 16.84
C THR A 137 20.58 5.15 17.59
N LYS A 138 20.75 4.80 18.87
CA LYS A 138 21.83 5.30 19.71
C LYS A 138 23.18 4.83 19.21
N LYS A 139 23.30 3.54 18.84
CA LYS A 139 24.55 2.93 18.38
C LYS A 139 25.11 3.55 17.10
N ILE A 140 24.25 3.97 16.18
CA ILE A 140 24.68 4.66 14.95
C ILE A 140 24.87 6.17 15.14
N GLY A 141 24.63 6.69 16.35
CA GLY A 141 24.78 8.12 16.66
C GLY A 141 23.70 9.02 16.05
N TYR A 142 22.54 8.48 15.69
CA TYR A 142 21.45 9.29 15.12
C TYR A 142 20.77 10.12 16.21
N TRP A 143 20.95 11.44 16.18
CA TRP A 143 20.36 12.35 17.15
C TRP A 143 18.91 12.64 16.80
N VAL A 144 18.00 12.07 17.60
CA VAL A 144 16.54 12.24 17.50
C VAL A 144 15.93 12.05 18.89
N ASP A 145 14.84 12.76 19.18
CA ASP A 145 14.08 12.55 20.41
C ASP A 145 13.35 11.20 20.37
N LEU A 146 13.78 10.30 21.25
CA LEU A 146 13.20 8.97 21.48
C LEU A 146 12.40 8.89 22.78
N GLU A 147 12.48 9.92 23.62
CA GLU A 147 11.76 10.00 24.90
C GLU A 147 10.31 10.41 24.67
N HIS A 148 10.10 11.35 23.74
CA HIS A 148 8.80 11.84 23.35
C HIS A 148 8.57 11.60 21.85
N PRO A 149 8.52 10.36 21.35
CA PRO A 149 8.15 10.12 19.96
C PRO A 149 6.68 10.47 19.74
N TYR A 150 6.28 10.74 18.50
CA TYR A 150 4.84 10.74 18.17
C TYR A 150 4.39 9.32 17.82
N ILE A 151 3.21 8.90 18.28
CA ILE A 151 2.71 7.54 18.05
C ILE A 151 1.30 7.63 17.47
N THR A 152 1.06 6.97 16.34
CA THR A 152 -0.20 7.15 15.59
C THR A 152 -1.45 6.66 16.33
N PHE A 153 -1.31 5.75 17.30
CA PHE A 153 -2.43 5.27 18.14
C PHE A 153 -2.73 6.12 19.38
N GLU A 154 -2.06 7.26 19.55
CA GLU A 154 -2.31 8.17 20.66
C GLU A 154 -3.50 9.06 20.34
N ASN A 155 -4.35 9.31 21.33
CA ASN A 155 -5.61 10.04 21.13
C ASN A 155 -5.40 11.43 20.51
N ASN A 156 -4.35 12.17 20.93
CA ASN A 156 -4.06 13.49 20.37
C ASN A 156 -3.70 13.42 18.86
N TYR A 157 -3.04 12.34 18.42
CA TYR A 157 -2.74 12.12 17.01
C TYR A 157 -4.02 11.79 16.23
N ILE A 158 -4.83 10.87 16.75
CA ILE A 158 -6.11 10.47 16.15
C ILE A 158 -7.08 11.66 16.05
N GLU A 159 -7.18 12.47 17.09
CA GLU A 159 -8.02 13.68 17.10
C GLU A 159 -7.59 14.67 16.02
N THR A 160 -6.28 14.83 15.80
CA THR A 160 -5.76 15.65 14.70
C THR A 160 -6.17 15.10 13.33
N LEU A 161 -6.13 13.77 13.16
CA LEU A 161 -6.62 13.13 11.93
C LEU A 161 -8.13 13.32 11.73
N TRP A 162 -8.93 13.21 12.80
CA TRP A 162 -10.37 13.49 12.74
C TRP A 162 -10.64 14.93 12.33
N TRP A 163 -9.88 15.87 12.86
CA TRP A 163 -9.95 17.26 12.41
C TRP A 163 -9.62 17.40 10.92
N CYS A 164 -8.55 16.76 10.42
CA CYS A 164 -8.21 16.76 8.99
C CYS A 164 -9.33 16.15 8.13
N LEU A 165 -9.89 15.01 8.53
CA LEU A 165 -11.01 14.37 7.82
C LEU A 165 -12.25 15.27 7.79
N LYS A 166 -12.55 15.94 8.92
CA LYS A 166 -13.62 16.94 8.99
C LYS A 166 -13.36 18.09 8.03
N GLN A 167 -12.12 18.58 7.91
CA GLN A 167 -11.80 19.61 6.92
C GLN A 167 -12.03 19.12 5.48
N LEU A 168 -11.61 17.89 5.14
CA LEU A 168 -11.89 17.33 3.81
C LEU A 168 -13.39 17.22 3.53
N TYR A 169 -14.16 16.76 4.52
CA TYR A 169 -15.61 16.66 4.43
C TYR A 169 -16.29 18.03 4.24
N GLU A 170 -15.91 19.04 5.04
CA GLU A 170 -16.45 20.41 4.96
C GLU A 170 -16.11 21.12 3.64
N ASN A 171 -15.12 20.62 2.89
CA ASN A 171 -14.72 21.15 1.59
C ASN A 171 -15.16 20.25 0.42
N ASP A 172 -16.10 19.32 0.64
CA ASP A 172 -16.61 18.38 -0.37
C ASP A 172 -15.52 17.50 -1.03
N LEU A 173 -14.43 17.23 -0.31
CA LEU A 173 -13.31 16.37 -0.76
C LEU A 173 -13.36 14.95 -0.18
N LEU A 174 -14.33 14.66 0.70
CA LEU A 174 -14.57 13.33 1.26
C LEU A 174 -16.02 12.91 0.98
N TYR A 175 -16.20 11.89 0.17
CA TYR A 175 -17.52 11.40 -0.28
C TYR A 175 -17.60 9.87 -0.27
N GLU A 176 -18.83 9.35 -0.28
CA GLU A 176 -19.12 7.92 -0.40
C GLU A 176 -19.60 7.61 -1.81
N ASP A 177 -19.12 6.50 -2.39
CA ASP A 177 -19.51 6.04 -3.72
C ASP A 177 -19.37 4.51 -3.84
N VAL A 178 -20.08 3.93 -4.80
CA VAL A 178 -19.99 2.51 -5.15
C VAL A 178 -19.15 2.40 -6.43
N SER A 179 -17.92 1.91 -6.29
CA SER A 179 -16.98 1.79 -7.40
C SER A 179 -16.27 0.43 -7.43
N ILE A 180 -15.75 0.06 -8.60
CA ILE A 180 -14.90 -1.11 -8.75
C ILE A 180 -13.50 -0.75 -8.22
N GLN A 181 -13.07 -1.44 -7.18
CA GLN A 181 -11.78 -1.22 -6.54
C GLN A 181 -10.97 -2.52 -6.51
N PRO A 182 -9.63 -2.44 -6.53
CA PRO A 182 -8.79 -3.58 -6.19
C PRO A 182 -9.15 -4.09 -4.79
N TYR A 183 -9.35 -5.39 -4.65
CA TYR A 183 -9.82 -6.00 -3.40
C TYR A 183 -8.94 -7.19 -3.04
N SER A 184 -8.58 -7.32 -1.77
CA SER A 184 -7.86 -8.47 -1.24
C SER A 184 -8.85 -9.42 -0.54
N PRO A 185 -9.15 -10.60 -1.11
CA PRO A 185 -10.01 -11.59 -0.44
C PRO A 185 -9.45 -12.06 0.90
N ALA A 186 -8.12 -12.10 1.03
CA ALA A 186 -7.45 -12.52 2.27
C ALA A 186 -7.58 -11.45 3.38
N ALA A 187 -7.52 -10.17 3.04
CA ALA A 187 -7.64 -9.08 4.01
C ALA A 187 -9.09 -8.61 4.23
N GLY A 188 -10.01 -8.96 3.32
CA GLY A 188 -11.41 -8.58 3.38
C GLY A 188 -11.64 -7.08 3.16
N THR A 189 -10.76 -6.40 2.40
CA THR A 189 -10.82 -4.94 2.22
C THR A 189 -10.28 -4.50 0.85
N GLY A 190 -10.71 -3.31 0.42
CA GLY A 190 -10.18 -2.63 -0.75
C GLY A 190 -8.74 -2.15 -0.52
N LEU A 191 -7.97 -2.07 -1.62
CA LEU A 191 -6.58 -1.63 -1.62
C LEU A 191 -6.42 -0.36 -2.45
N SER A 192 -5.53 0.51 -2.01
CA SER A 192 -5.15 1.71 -2.77
C SER A 192 -4.26 1.38 -3.96
N SER A 193 -4.22 2.29 -4.94
CA SER A 193 -3.28 2.20 -6.07
C SER A 193 -1.82 2.17 -5.63
N HIS A 194 -1.47 2.81 -4.51
CA HIS A 194 -0.11 2.77 -3.96
C HIS A 194 0.25 1.37 -3.44
N GLU A 195 -0.67 0.71 -2.74
CA GLU A 195 -0.47 -0.67 -2.24
C GLU A 195 -0.31 -1.67 -3.38
N LEU A 196 -1.05 -1.50 -4.48
CA LEU A 196 -0.88 -2.33 -5.68
C LEU A 196 0.50 -2.20 -6.33
N ASN A 197 1.12 -1.03 -6.21
CA ASN A 197 2.43 -0.75 -6.82
C ASN A 197 3.61 -1.07 -5.89
N GLN A 198 3.37 -1.69 -4.73
CA GLN A 198 4.46 -2.11 -3.86
C GLN A 198 5.28 -3.26 -4.47
N PRO A 199 6.60 -3.31 -4.22
CA PRO A 199 7.44 -4.40 -4.70
C PRO A 199 6.93 -5.77 -4.25
N GLY A 200 6.80 -6.69 -5.20
CA GLY A 200 6.32 -8.04 -4.94
C GLY A 200 4.80 -8.22 -4.99
N THR A 201 4.02 -7.16 -5.25
CA THR A 201 2.57 -7.28 -5.49
C THR A 201 2.29 -7.92 -6.84
N TYR A 202 2.93 -7.44 -7.91
CA TYR A 202 2.87 -8.08 -9.23
C TYR A 202 3.79 -9.30 -9.28
N LYS A 203 3.24 -10.42 -9.76
CA LYS A 203 3.93 -11.70 -9.89
C LYS A 203 3.50 -12.37 -11.18
N ASP A 204 4.41 -13.11 -11.79
CA ASP A 204 4.06 -14.01 -12.87
C ASP A 204 3.22 -15.16 -12.29
N VAL A 205 2.00 -15.29 -12.79
CA VAL A 205 1.06 -16.35 -12.41
C VAL A 205 0.62 -17.11 -13.65
N LYS A 206 0.13 -18.34 -13.45
CA LYS A 206 -0.49 -19.13 -14.52
C LYS A 206 -1.99 -19.02 -14.39
N ASP A 207 -2.63 -18.47 -15.42
CA ASP A 207 -4.08 -18.36 -15.52
C ASP A 207 -4.64 -19.24 -16.63
N THR A 208 -5.93 -19.55 -16.52
CA THR A 208 -6.68 -20.24 -17.57
C THR A 208 -7.03 -19.24 -18.68
N SER A 209 -6.42 -19.41 -19.85
CA SER A 209 -6.84 -18.71 -21.06
C SER A 209 -7.99 -19.47 -21.71
N ALA A 210 -9.16 -18.85 -21.80
CA ALA A 210 -10.37 -19.43 -22.38
C ALA A 210 -10.86 -18.62 -23.58
N VAL A 211 -11.36 -19.32 -24.59
CA VAL A 211 -12.17 -18.75 -25.68
C VAL A 211 -13.58 -19.27 -25.49
N VAL A 212 -14.54 -18.36 -25.34
CA VAL A 212 -15.94 -18.66 -25.03
C VAL A 212 -16.80 -18.29 -26.23
N MET A 213 -17.76 -19.16 -26.55
CA MET A 213 -18.71 -18.97 -27.65
C MET A 213 -20.04 -18.44 -27.09
N PHE A 214 -20.52 -17.32 -27.62
CA PHE A 214 -21.82 -16.73 -27.27
C PHE A 214 -22.75 -16.84 -28.47
N ALA A 215 -23.77 -17.69 -28.38
CA ALA A 215 -24.73 -17.87 -29.46
C ALA A 215 -25.50 -16.57 -29.73
N LEU A 216 -25.55 -16.17 -30.98
CA LEU A 216 -26.44 -15.13 -31.48
C LEU A 216 -27.86 -15.70 -31.49
N THR A 217 -28.69 -15.22 -30.58
CA THR A 217 -30.09 -15.64 -30.52
C THR A 217 -30.87 -15.03 -31.68
N GLN A 218 -31.61 -15.88 -32.41
CA GLN A 218 -32.63 -15.36 -33.32
C GLN A 218 -33.80 -14.82 -32.48
N PRO A 219 -34.36 -13.66 -32.84
CA PRO A 219 -35.54 -13.15 -32.16
C PRO A 219 -36.69 -14.14 -32.33
N LEU A 220 -37.37 -14.48 -31.23
CA LEU A 220 -38.61 -15.23 -31.28
C LEU A 220 -39.64 -14.39 -32.06
N SER A 221 -40.26 -14.99 -33.09
CA SER A 221 -41.34 -14.39 -33.84
C SER A 221 -42.61 -14.32 -32.98
N THR A 222 -42.64 -13.46 -31.97
CA THR A 222 -43.85 -13.13 -31.21
C THR A 222 -44.31 -11.75 -31.66
N GLY A 223 -45.45 -11.72 -32.35
CA GLY A 223 -46.02 -10.53 -33.00
C GLY A 223 -46.51 -9.44 -32.03
N GLY A 224 -45.61 -8.83 -31.27
CA GLY A 224 -45.89 -7.70 -30.40
C GLY A 224 -44.61 -6.91 -30.09
N GLU A 225 -44.59 -5.66 -30.56
CA GLU A 225 -43.74 -4.53 -30.15
C GLU A 225 -42.26 -4.84 -29.83
N GLY A 226 -41.45 -4.92 -30.90
CA GLY A 226 -39.99 -5.02 -30.79
C GLY A 226 -39.26 -4.94 -32.13
N GLU A 227 -39.67 -4.07 -33.06
CA GLU A 227 -39.08 -4.00 -34.42
C GLU A 227 -37.56 -3.72 -34.42
N ASN A 228 -37.01 -3.00 -33.43
CA ASN A 228 -35.61 -2.58 -33.44
C ASN A 228 -34.60 -3.69 -33.04
N ALA A 229 -34.94 -4.61 -32.15
CA ALA A 229 -34.03 -5.71 -31.76
C ALA A 229 -33.90 -6.77 -32.89
N ASN A 230 -34.94 -6.86 -33.72
CA ASN A 230 -34.98 -7.77 -34.87
C ASN A 230 -34.09 -7.28 -36.02
N LEU A 231 -33.85 -5.97 -36.15
CA LEU A 231 -33.03 -5.41 -37.22
C LEU A 231 -31.54 -5.71 -37.02
N PHE A 232 -31.00 -5.44 -35.82
CA PHE A 232 -29.57 -5.60 -35.55
C PHE A 232 -29.08 -7.06 -35.57
N SER A 233 -29.88 -7.99 -35.04
CA SER A 233 -29.56 -9.42 -35.08
C SER A 233 -29.57 -9.97 -36.52
N ASN A 234 -30.50 -9.50 -37.36
CA ASN A 234 -30.55 -9.85 -38.77
C ASN A 234 -29.36 -9.27 -39.56
N GLU A 235 -28.99 -8.02 -39.31
CA GLU A 235 -27.79 -7.40 -39.92
C GLU A 235 -26.53 -8.20 -39.59
N LEU A 236 -26.34 -8.60 -38.33
CA LEU A 236 -25.20 -9.43 -37.91
C LEU A 236 -25.20 -10.82 -38.56
N LEU A 237 -26.38 -11.44 -38.71
CA LEU A 237 -26.52 -12.70 -39.43
C LEU A 237 -26.16 -12.55 -40.92
N ASP A 238 -26.55 -11.44 -41.55
CA ASP A 238 -26.26 -11.21 -42.96
C ASP A 238 -24.78 -10.90 -43.20
N ILE A 239 -24.14 -10.13 -42.31
CA ILE A 239 -22.67 -9.95 -42.31
C ILE A 239 -21.97 -11.30 -42.18
N ALA A 240 -22.40 -12.16 -41.25
CA ALA A 240 -21.81 -13.48 -41.07
C ALA A 240 -21.97 -14.37 -42.32
N LYS A 241 -23.14 -14.34 -42.97
CA LYS A 241 -23.37 -15.07 -44.24
C LYS A 241 -22.49 -14.54 -45.35
N GLU A 242 -22.35 -13.22 -45.48
CA GLU A 242 -21.52 -12.59 -46.51
C GLU A 242 -20.04 -12.97 -46.33
N ALA A 243 -19.51 -12.87 -45.10
CA ALA A 243 -18.14 -13.23 -44.78
C ALA A 243 -17.80 -14.69 -45.13
N TRP A 244 -18.75 -15.61 -44.95
CA TRP A 244 -18.56 -17.04 -45.26
C TRP A 244 -18.99 -17.46 -46.67
N SER A 245 -19.55 -16.55 -47.48
CA SER A 245 -20.10 -16.86 -48.82
C SER A 245 -19.08 -17.41 -49.82
N SER A 246 -17.79 -17.14 -49.65
CA SER A 246 -16.71 -17.63 -50.52
C SER A 246 -16.24 -19.06 -50.19
N TYR A 247 -16.68 -19.64 -49.08
CA TYR A 247 -16.29 -20.99 -48.68
C TYR A 247 -17.25 -22.01 -49.30
N SER A 248 -16.74 -23.04 -49.97
CA SER A 248 -17.53 -24.05 -50.70
C SER A 248 -18.44 -24.93 -49.83
N SER A 249 -18.33 -24.78 -48.52
CA SER A 249 -19.26 -25.28 -47.50
C SER A 249 -19.17 -24.27 -46.34
N PRO A 250 -19.87 -23.15 -46.43
CA PRO A 250 -19.94 -22.18 -45.35
C PRO A 250 -20.51 -22.88 -44.11
N PRO A 251 -20.00 -22.62 -42.89
CA PRO A 251 -20.76 -22.94 -41.69
C PRO A 251 -22.14 -22.25 -41.83
N GLY A 252 -23.24 -22.98 -41.82
CA GLY A 252 -24.59 -22.41 -42.02
C GLY A 252 -25.38 -22.80 -43.27
N GLU A 253 -24.88 -23.67 -44.16
CA GLU A 253 -25.70 -24.21 -45.28
C GLU A 253 -26.73 -25.27 -44.86
N ARG A 254 -26.71 -25.70 -43.59
CA ARG A 254 -27.77 -26.54 -43.01
C ARG A 254 -28.71 -25.65 -42.21
N LEU A 255 -30.00 -25.66 -42.57
CA LEU A 255 -31.09 -25.10 -41.75
C LEU A 255 -30.91 -25.55 -40.29
N GLY A 256 -30.47 -24.63 -39.42
CA GLY A 256 -30.34 -24.86 -37.97
C GLY A 256 -28.96 -24.61 -37.32
N GLU A 257 -27.93 -24.12 -38.02
CA GLU A 257 -26.61 -23.91 -37.42
C GLU A 257 -26.42 -22.50 -36.82
N GLU A 258 -26.06 -22.46 -35.54
CA GLU A 258 -26.00 -21.28 -34.67
C GLU A 258 -24.76 -20.41 -34.98
N VAL A 259 -24.94 -19.09 -35.10
CA VAL A 259 -23.83 -18.13 -35.18
C VAL A 259 -23.33 -17.82 -33.76
N PHE A 260 -22.02 -17.77 -33.55
CA PHE A 260 -21.44 -17.47 -32.25
C PHE A 260 -20.45 -16.30 -32.31
N PHE A 261 -20.50 -15.43 -31.30
CA PHE A 261 -19.39 -14.53 -31.01
C PHE A 261 -18.31 -15.28 -30.22
N LEU A 262 -17.06 -15.11 -30.63
CA LEU A 262 -15.91 -15.61 -29.89
C LEU A 262 -15.34 -14.49 -29.01
N ALA A 263 -15.27 -14.72 -27.70
CA ALA A 263 -14.64 -13.81 -26.75
C ALA A 263 -13.51 -14.53 -25.99
N TRP A 264 -12.39 -13.83 -25.80
CA TRP A 264 -11.25 -14.32 -25.04
C TRP A 264 -11.25 -13.75 -23.61
N THR A 265 -10.90 -14.57 -22.63
CA THR A 265 -10.74 -14.13 -21.23
C THR A 265 -9.65 -14.93 -20.52
N THR A 266 -8.96 -14.29 -19.58
CA THR A 266 -8.07 -14.93 -18.60
C THR A 266 -8.74 -15.16 -17.25
N THR A 267 -9.97 -14.67 -17.06
CA THR A 267 -10.74 -14.78 -15.81
C THR A 267 -12.10 -15.46 -16.03
N PRO A 268 -12.16 -16.78 -16.31
CA PRO A 268 -13.42 -17.47 -16.58
C PRO A 268 -14.48 -17.34 -15.47
N TRP A 269 -14.05 -17.09 -14.22
CA TRP A 269 -14.93 -16.88 -13.07
C TRP A 269 -15.79 -15.60 -13.17
N THR A 270 -15.49 -14.67 -14.09
CA THR A 270 -16.32 -13.47 -14.34
C THR A 270 -17.44 -13.71 -15.35
N LEU A 271 -17.47 -14.87 -16.03
CA LEU A 271 -18.50 -15.19 -17.03
C LEU A 271 -19.94 -15.18 -16.49
N PRO A 272 -20.24 -15.68 -15.26
CA PRO A 272 -21.60 -15.64 -14.72
C PRO A 272 -22.17 -14.22 -14.54
N SER A 273 -21.31 -13.20 -14.45
CA SER A 273 -21.72 -11.79 -14.33
C SER A 273 -21.66 -11.03 -15.66
N ASN A 274 -21.55 -11.73 -16.81
CA ASN A 274 -21.52 -11.10 -18.11
C ASN A 274 -22.84 -10.36 -18.41
N LEU A 275 -22.75 -9.06 -18.73
CA LEU A 275 -23.90 -8.22 -19.07
C LEU A 275 -23.90 -7.76 -20.53
N GLY A 276 -22.82 -7.99 -21.27
CA GLY A 276 -22.71 -7.60 -22.67
C GLY A 276 -21.36 -7.94 -23.29
N LEU A 277 -21.31 -7.96 -24.62
CA LEU A 277 -20.10 -8.12 -25.40
C LEU A 277 -19.70 -6.75 -25.98
N THR A 278 -18.41 -6.45 -25.97
CA THR A 278 -17.86 -5.21 -26.53
C THR A 278 -17.08 -5.52 -27.80
N VAL A 279 -17.33 -4.74 -28.85
CA VAL A 279 -16.61 -4.79 -30.12
C VAL A 279 -16.00 -3.42 -30.41
N GLY A 280 -14.87 -3.40 -31.12
CA GLY A 280 -14.24 -2.17 -31.57
C GLY A 280 -15.00 -1.63 -32.79
N PRO A 281 -15.53 -0.39 -32.77
CA PRO A 281 -16.41 0.11 -33.82
C PRO A 281 -15.74 0.31 -35.19
N ASN A 282 -14.40 0.29 -35.24
CA ASN A 282 -13.61 0.51 -36.46
C ASN A 282 -12.80 -0.73 -36.86
N ILE A 283 -13.17 -1.91 -36.35
CA ILE A 283 -12.52 -3.17 -36.69
C ILE A 283 -13.42 -3.91 -37.66
N ASP A 284 -12.85 -4.37 -38.78
CA ASP A 284 -13.52 -5.26 -39.70
C ASP A 284 -13.53 -6.68 -39.12
N TYR A 285 -14.71 -7.16 -38.73
CA TYR A 285 -14.92 -8.51 -38.22
C TYR A 285 -15.28 -9.45 -39.38
N VAL A 286 -14.84 -10.70 -39.29
CA VAL A 286 -15.05 -11.77 -40.28
C VAL A 286 -15.75 -12.97 -39.66
#